data_AF-A0A381EI64-F1
#
_entry.id   AF-A0A381EI64-F1
#
_cell.length_a   1.000
_cell.length_b   1.000
_cell.length_c   1.000
_cell.angle_alpha   90.00
_cell.angle_beta   90.00
_cell.angle_gamma   90.00
#
_symmetry.space_group_name_H-M   'P 1'
#
loop_
_entity.id
_entity.type
_entity.pdbx_description
1 polymer ?
#
loop_
_entity_poly.entity_id
_entity_poly.type
_entity_poly.pdbx_seq_one_letter_code
_entity_poly.pdbx_strand_id
1 'polypeptide(L)'
;MEKEQIVANLKDFFAKREEFFQYFDANLSKKENIDAFDFSKKNELNAEEIYKRFYHFDYAMRKLLPPLFKAYEIHPTKDLKD
;
A
#
# COMPACT_ATOMS: atom_id res chain seq x y z
N MET A 1 -8.91 -18.95 -5.54
CA MET A 1 -7.76 -18.26 -6.14
C MET A 1 -6.58 -19.18 -5.93
N GLU A 2 -5.97 -19.61 -7.02
CA GLU A 2 -4.86 -20.57 -6.96
C GLU A 2 -3.58 -19.89 -6.47
N LYS A 3 -2.65 -20.69 -5.94
CA LYS A 3 -1.39 -20.21 -5.35
C LYS A 3 -0.61 -19.32 -6.31
N GLU A 4 -0.59 -19.67 -7.59
CA GLU A 4 0.10 -18.93 -8.66
C GLU A 4 -0.45 -17.51 -8.79
N GLN A 5 -1.77 -17.34 -8.73
CA GLN A 5 -2.42 -16.04 -8.79
C GLN A 5 -2.16 -15.22 -7.52
N ILE A 6 -2.09 -15.86 -6.34
CA ILE A 6 -1.72 -15.20 -5.08
C ILE A 6 -0.29 -14.67 -5.17
N VAL A 7 0.66 -15.48 -5.67
CA VAL A 7 2.05 -15.05 -5.88
C VAL A 7 2.14 -13.89 -6.87
N ALA A 8 1.38 -13.92 -7.96
CA ALA A 8 1.32 -12.81 -8.91
C ALA A 8 0.78 -11.52 -8.25
N ASN A 9 -0.29 -11.62 -7.47
CA ASN A 9 -0.87 -10.47 -6.75
C ASN A 9 0.08 -9.92 -5.69
N LEU A 10 0.87 -10.77 -5.01
CA LEU A 10 1.90 -10.33 -4.06
C LEU A 10 3.01 -9.54 -4.74
N LYS A 11 3.48 -9.99 -5.92
CA LYS A 11 4.47 -9.25 -6.70
C LYS A 11 3.94 -7.88 -7.13
N ASP A 12 2.71 -7.81 -7.61
CA ASP A 12 2.04 -6.56 -7.98
C ASP A 12 1.92 -5.63 -6.76
N PHE A 13 1.48 -6.16 -5.60
CA PHE A 13 1.41 -5.41 -4.35
C PHE A 13 2.75 -4.80 -3.93
N PHE A 14 3.83 -5.58 -3.94
CA PHE A 14 5.15 -5.06 -3.55
C PHE A 14 5.67 -4.01 -4.53
N ALA A 15 5.45 -4.19 -5.83
CA ALA A 15 5.80 -3.20 -6.84
C ALA A 15 5.02 -1.88 -6.63
N LYS A 16 3.70 -1.95 -6.40
CA LYS A 16 2.88 -0.75 -6.14
C LYS A 16 3.19 -0.08 -4.81
N ARG A 17 3.55 -0.86 -3.79
CA ARG A 17 4.07 -0.32 -2.53
C ARG A 17 5.35 0.48 -2.76
N GLU A 18 6.29 -0.08 -3.50
CA GLU A 18 7.55 0.59 -3.83
C GLU A 18 7.31 1.88 -4.63
N GLU A 19 6.51 1.83 -5.70
CA GLU A 19 6.15 3.01 -6.50
C GLU A 19 5.49 4.14 -5.68
N PHE A 20 4.74 3.80 -4.63
CA PHE A 20 4.12 4.76 -3.73
C PHE A 20 5.16 5.46 -2.84
N PHE A 21 6.07 4.71 -2.22
CA PHE A 21 7.09 5.28 -1.34
C PHE A 21 8.21 6.00 -2.10
N GLN A 22 8.58 5.54 -3.29
CA GLN A 22 9.56 6.23 -4.15
C GLN A 22 9.13 7.66 -4.48
N TYR A 23 7.83 7.92 -4.62
CA TYR A 23 7.34 9.28 -4.81
C TYR A 23 7.63 10.17 -3.60
N PHE A 24 7.47 9.65 -2.38
CA PHE A 24 7.84 10.39 -1.19
C PHE A 24 9.36 10.54 -1.07
N ASP A 25 10.14 9.50 -1.34
CA ASP A 25 11.62 9.58 -1.30
C ASP A 25 12.17 10.62 -2.29
N ALA A 26 11.53 10.78 -3.45
CA ALA A 26 11.93 11.76 -4.46
C ALA A 26 11.53 13.20 -4.12
N ASN A 27 10.49 13.41 -3.30
CA ASN A 27 9.88 14.72 -3.08
C ASN A 27 9.94 15.22 -1.63
N LEU A 28 10.32 14.37 -0.67
CA LEU A 28 10.41 14.70 0.74
C LEU A 28 11.82 14.47 1.27
N SER A 29 12.26 15.37 2.15
CA SER A 29 13.45 15.10 2.96
C SER A 29 13.17 14.02 4.00
N LYS A 30 14.18 13.22 4.36
CA LYS A 30 14.15 12.37 5.54
C LYS A 30 14.59 13.16 6.78
N LYS A 31 14.19 12.70 7.96
CA LYS A 31 14.73 13.17 9.24
C LYS A 31 16.16 12.66 9.42
N GLU A 32 16.98 13.43 10.14
CA GLU A 32 18.34 12.98 10.45
C GLU A 32 18.32 11.73 11.33
N ASN A 33 19.19 10.76 11.00
CA ASN A 33 19.42 9.53 11.77
C ASN A 33 18.23 8.55 11.91
N ILE A 34 17.13 8.74 11.17
CA ILE A 34 16.01 7.79 11.11
C ILE A 34 15.41 7.69 9.69
N ASP A 35 14.94 6.50 9.30
CA ASP A 35 14.25 6.29 8.03
C ASP A 35 12.77 6.71 8.12
N ALA A 36 12.54 8.02 8.29
CA ALA A 36 11.22 8.62 8.31
C ALA A 36 11.21 9.95 7.56
N PHE A 37 10.12 10.25 6.87
CA PHE A 37 9.95 11.53 6.17
C PHE A 37 9.82 12.69 7.15
N ASP A 38 10.43 13.83 6.79
CA ASP A 38 10.38 15.08 7.54
C ASP A 38 9.24 15.98 7.03
N PHE A 39 8.06 15.79 7.62
CA PHE A 39 6.88 16.60 7.34
C PHE A 39 6.89 17.99 8.01
N SER A 40 7.92 18.32 8.81
CA SER A 40 8.04 19.65 9.42
C SER A 40 8.54 20.71 8.43
N LYS A 41 9.19 20.26 7.35
CA LYS A 41 9.65 21.13 6.26
C LYS A 41 8.49 21.48 5.32
N LYS A 42 8.58 22.66 4.70
CA LYS A 42 7.65 23.04 3.63
C LYS A 42 7.89 22.11 2.44
N ASN A 43 7.00 21.15 2.25
CA ASN A 43 7.00 20.23 1.13
C ASN A 43 5.71 20.47 0.32
N GLU A 44 5.83 20.76 -0.97
CA GLU A 44 4.68 20.90 -1.86
C GLU A 44 4.55 19.61 -2.67
N LEU A 45 3.69 18.70 -2.20
CA LEU A 45 3.37 17.48 -2.94
C LEU A 45 2.13 17.69 -3.81
N ASN A 46 2.16 17.12 -5.01
CA ASN A 46 0.97 17.04 -5.85
C ASN A 46 -0.01 16.00 -5.27
N ALA A 47 -1.17 16.45 -4.80
CA ALA A 47 -2.19 15.62 -4.19
C ALA A 47 -2.82 14.61 -5.17
N GLU A 48 -2.95 14.94 -6.44
CA GLU A 48 -3.45 14.03 -7.49
C GLU A 48 -2.50 12.86 -7.69
N GLU A 49 -1.19 13.13 -7.75
CA GLU A 49 -0.17 12.09 -7.87
C GLU A 49 -0.11 11.18 -6.65
N ILE A 50 -0.24 11.74 -5.43
CA ILE A 50 -0.35 10.93 -4.21
C ILE A 50 -1.57 10.00 -4.31
N TYR A 51 -2.74 10.57 -4.62
CA TYR A 51 -4.00 9.81 -4.68
C TYR A 51 -3.91 8.68 -5.69
N LYS A 52 -3.41 8.94 -6.90
CA LYS A 52 -3.26 7.95 -7.97
C LYS A 52 -2.38 6.77 -7.53
N ARG A 53 -1.23 7.06 -6.91
CA ARG A 53 -0.30 6.02 -6.45
C ARG A 53 -0.86 5.25 -5.26
N PHE A 54 -1.45 5.95 -4.30
CA PHE A 54 -2.14 5.33 -3.17
C PHE A 54 -3.26 4.41 -3.64
N TYR A 55 -4.08 4.85 -4.59
CA TYR A 55 -5.17 4.05 -5.13
C TYR A 55 -4.68 2.74 -5.76
N HIS A 56 -3.60 2.78 -6.55
CA HIS A 56 -3.01 1.56 -7.13
C HIS A 56 -2.46 0.62 -6.04
N PHE A 57 -1.79 1.17 -5.04
CA PHE A 57 -1.28 0.42 -3.89
C PHE A 57 -2.42 -0.25 -3.09
N ASP A 58 -3.45 0.50 -2.72
CA ASP A 58 -4.65 0.00 -2.05
C ASP A 58 -5.37 -1.07 -2.88
N TYR A 59 -5.53 -0.83 -4.18
CA TYR A 59 -6.19 -1.78 -5.06
C TYR A 59 -5.43 -3.11 -5.15
N ALA A 60 -4.10 -3.08 -5.25
CA ALA A 60 -3.28 -4.29 -5.24
C ALA A 60 -3.42 -5.06 -3.91
N MET A 61 -3.44 -4.35 -2.79
CA MET A 61 -3.69 -4.94 -1.46
C MET A 61 -5.08 -5.59 -1.37
N ARG A 62 -6.13 -4.93 -1.86
CA ARG A 62 -7.50 -5.47 -1.83
C ARG A 62 -7.65 -6.79 -2.58
N LYS A 63 -6.86 -7.03 -3.63
CA LYS A 63 -6.85 -8.34 -4.33
C LYS A 63 -6.35 -9.49 -3.47
N LEU A 64 -5.58 -9.21 -2.42
CA LEU A 64 -5.05 -10.21 -1.49
C LEU A 64 -6.03 -10.53 -0.34
N LEU A 65 -7.05 -9.70 -0.11
CA LEU A 65 -8.01 -9.90 0.98
C LEU A 65 -8.90 -11.15 0.80
N PRO A 66 -9.50 -11.43 -0.37
CA PRO A 66 -10.36 -12.59 -0.53
C PRO A 66 -9.69 -13.95 -0.23
N PRO A 67 -8.48 -14.26 -0.73
CA PRO A 67 -7.83 -15.52 -0.37
C PRO A 67 -7.43 -15.57 1.11
N LEU A 68 -7.07 -14.43 1.72
CA LEU A 68 -6.79 -14.36 3.17
C LEU A 68 -8.05 -14.66 3.99
N PHE A 69 -9.18 -14.04 3.66
CA PHE A 69 -10.46 -14.30 4.31
C PHE A 69 -10.87 -15.77 4.20
N LYS A 70 -10.68 -16.36 3.01
CA LYS A 70 -10.95 -17.78 2.80
C LYS A 70 -10.02 -18.68 3.63
N ALA A 71 -8.73 -18.37 3.72
CA ALA A 71 -7.74 -19.20 4.41
C ALA A 71 -7.96 -19.25 5.92
N TYR A 72 -8.50 -18.19 6.51
CA TYR A 72 -8.73 -18.05 7.95
C TYR A 72 -10.22 -18.05 8.33
N GLU A 73 -11.11 -18.39 7.38
CA GLU A 73 -12.57 -18.41 7.58
C GLU A 73 -13.14 -17.09 8.15
N ILE A 74 -12.56 -15.96 7.73
CA ILE A 74 -13.00 -14.62 8.16
C ILE A 74 -14.22 -14.21 7.33
N HIS A 75 -15.30 -13.86 8.01
CA HIS A 75 -16.52 -13.31 7.44
C HIS A 75 -16.57 -11.80 7.72
N PRO A 76 -16.30 -10.91 6.72
CA PRO A 76 -16.14 -9.48 6.97
C PRO A 76 -17.33 -8.81 7.68
N THR A 77 -18.56 -9.24 7.38
CA THR A 77 -19.79 -8.68 7.95
C THR A 77 -20.09 -9.15 9.37
N LYS A 78 -19.36 -10.14 9.88
CA LYS A 78 -19.53 -10.74 11.20
C LYS A 78 -18.30 -10.47 12.08
N ASP A 79 -17.11 -10.72 11.56
CA ASP A 79 -15.87 -10.79 12.33
C ASP A 79 -15.07 -9.48 12.30
N LEU A 80 -15.36 -8.57 11.37
CA LEU A 80 -14.71 -7.25 11.25
C LEU A 80 -15.68 -6.09 11.54
N LYS A 81 -16.84 -6.38 12.14
CA LYS A 81 -17.68 -5.32 12.69
C LYS A 81 -17.08 -4.86 14.03
N ASP A 82 -16.85 -3.56 14.15
CA ASP A 82 -16.54 -2.90 15.42
C ASP A 82 -17.68 -3.05 16.43
#